data_AF-A0A0P0WPB5-F1
#
_entry.id   AF-A0A0P0WPB5-F1
#
_cell.length_a   1.000
_cell.length_b   1.000
_cell.length_c   1.000
_cell.angle_alpha   90.00
_cell.angle_beta   90.00
_cell.angle_gamma   90.00
#
_symmetry.space_group_name_H-M   'P 1'
#
loop_
_entity.id
_entity.type
_entity.pdbx_description
1 polymer ?
#
loop_
_entity_poly.entity_id
_entity_poly.type
_entity_poly.pdbx_seq_one_letter_code
_entity_poly.pdbx_strand_id
1 'polypeptide(L)' 'MTRFAAGGILKACCGGGGPYNWNGNAICGMAGAVACEDPSASVHWDGGHYTEAIYRYIAKGWLSTALTLIRQF' A
#
# COMPACT_ATOMS: atom_id res chain seq x y z
N MET A 1 12.38 -2.67 8.68
CA MET A 1 11.44 -1.53 8.59
C MET A 1 11.16 -1.33 7.12
N THR A 2 9.90 -1.40 6.68
CA THR A 2 9.54 -1.09 5.29
C THR A 2 9.79 0.41 5.09
N ARG A 3 10.78 0.76 4.28
CA ARG A 3 11.04 2.16 3.93
C ARG A 3 10.25 2.47 2.68
N PHE A 4 9.19 3.26 2.82
CA PHE A 4 8.45 3.78 1.68
C PHE A 4 9.25 4.89 1.01
N ALA A 5 9.14 5.02 -0.30
CA ALA A 5 9.65 6.19 -1.00
C ALA A 5 8.94 7.45 -0.48
N ALA A 6 9.59 8.62 -0.51
CA ALA A 6 8.99 9.87 -0.01
C ALA A 6 7.60 10.16 -0.63
N GLY A 7 7.40 9.81 -1.91
CA GLY A 7 6.11 9.91 -2.59
C GLY A 7 5.14 8.74 -2.34
N GLY A 8 5.66 7.57 -1.96
CA GLY A 8 4.89 6.34 -1.77
C GLY A 8 4.01 6.33 -0.51
N ILE A 9 4.16 7.32 0.37
CA ILE A 9 3.32 7.44 1.57
C ILE A 9 1.93 7.99 1.21
N LEU A 10 1.85 8.98 0.32
CA LEU A 10 0.61 9.71 0.01
C LEU A 10 0.04 9.41 -1.37
N LYS A 11 0.88 9.06 -2.36
CA LYS A 11 0.41 8.77 -3.71
C LYS A 11 0.08 7.29 -3.86
N ALA A 12 -1.05 6.98 -4.49
CA ALA A 12 -1.36 5.63 -4.93
C ALA A 12 -0.28 5.15 -5.91
N CYS A 13 0.19 3.90 -5.76
CA CYS A 13 1.13 3.31 -6.69
C CYS A 13 0.55 3.23 -8.10
N CYS A 14 -0.72 2.89 -8.22
CA CYS A 14 -1.43 2.76 -9.48
C CYS A 14 -2.56 3.79 -9.59
N GLY A 15 -2.60 4.48 -10.73
CA GLY A 15 -3.63 5.46 -11.06
C GLY A 15 -3.27 6.28 -12.30
N GLY A 16 -4.19 7.12 -12.74
CA GLY A 16 -4.05 7.92 -13.97
C GLY A 16 -3.63 9.38 -13.75
N GLY A 17 -2.79 9.65 -12.75
CA GLY A 17 -2.35 11.01 -12.42
C GLY A 17 -3.31 11.76 -11.48
N GLY A 18 -3.17 13.09 -11.41
CA GLY A 18 -3.95 13.95 -10.50
C GLY A 18 -3.40 14.02 -9.06
N PRO A 19 -4.08 14.75 -8.15
CA PRO A 19 -3.75 14.75 -6.73
C PRO A 19 -3.70 13.32 -6.17
N TYR A 20 -2.66 13.00 -5.41
CA TYR A 20 -2.43 11.65 -4.84
C TYR A 20 -2.32 10.52 -5.87
N ASN A 21 -2.10 10.84 -7.15
CA ASN A 21 -2.15 9.88 -8.27
C ASN A 21 -3.52 9.19 -8.40
N TRP A 22 -4.61 9.88 -8.06
CA TRP A 22 -5.97 9.37 -8.22
C TRP A 22 -6.73 10.12 -9.31
N ASN A 23 -7.32 9.36 -10.22
CA ASN A 23 -8.15 9.86 -11.32
C ASN A 23 -9.32 8.89 -11.55
N GLY A 24 -10.55 9.33 -11.25
CA GLY A 24 -11.77 8.51 -11.37
C GLY A 24 -12.07 8.04 -12.80
N ASN A 25 -11.52 8.70 -13.83
CA ASN A 25 -11.65 8.27 -15.23
C ASN A 25 -10.54 7.31 -15.69
N ALA A 26 -9.55 7.04 -14.82
CA ALA A 26 -8.39 6.21 -15.10
C ALA A 26 -7.98 5.46 -13.81
N ILE A 27 -8.91 4.69 -13.25
CA ILE A 27 -8.64 3.78 -12.13
C ILE A 27 -7.83 2.57 -12.61
N CYS A 28 -7.16 1.89 -11.68
CA CYS A 28 -6.38 0.69 -12.01
C CYS A 28 -7.21 -0.35 -12.77
N GLY A 29 -6.70 -0.77 -13.93
CA GLY A 29 -7.41 -1.65 -14.87
C GLY A 29 -8.12 -0.91 -16.02
N MET A 30 -8.31 0.41 -15.93
CA MET A 30 -8.76 1.24 -17.05
C MET A 30 -7.60 1.80 -17.88
N ALA A 31 -7.91 2.22 -19.10
CA ALA A 31 -6.95 2.91 -19.96
C ALA A 31 -6.45 4.21 -19.29
N GLY A 32 -5.15 4.48 -19.41
CA GLY A 32 -4.50 5.66 -18.83
C GLY A 32 -4.04 5.50 -17.39
N ALA A 33 -4.41 4.43 -16.68
CA ALA A 33 -3.85 4.12 -15.37
C ALA A 33 -2.46 3.47 -15.52
N VAL A 34 -1.49 3.94 -14.73
CA VAL A 34 -0.12 3.38 -14.71
C VAL A 34 0.23 3.00 -13.28
N ALA A 35 0.78 1.81 -13.11
CA ALA A 35 1.34 1.36 -11.83
C ALA A 35 2.78 1.83 -11.67
N CYS A 36 3.18 2.12 -10.44
CA CYS A 36 4.54 2.42 -10.07
C CYS A 36 5.45 1.20 -10.26
N GLU A 37 6.75 1.45 -10.46
CA GLU A 37 7.75 0.39 -10.73
C GLU A 37 7.92 -0.57 -9.55
N ASP A 38 7.88 -0.05 -8.32
CA ASP A 38 8.01 -0.84 -7.09
C ASP A 38 6.80 -0.62 -6.15
N PRO A 39 5.77 -1.46 -6.24
CA PRO A 39 4.64 -1.42 -5.32
C PRO A 39 5.03 -1.62 -3.84
N SER A 40 6.17 -2.27 -3.54
CA SER A 40 6.60 -2.49 -2.16
C SER A 40 7.08 -1.20 -1.47
N ALA A 41 7.44 -0.18 -2.26
CA ALA A 41 7.82 1.15 -1.80
C ALA A 41 6.64 2.11 -1.60
N SER A 42 5.39 1.65 -1.77
CA SER A 42 4.17 2.46 -1.61
C SER A 42 3.24 1.91 -0.51
N VAL A 43 2.50 2.79 0.14
CA VAL A 43 1.48 2.44 1.15
C VAL A 43 0.19 2.00 0.47
N HIS A 44 -0.29 2.81 -0.46
CA HIS A 44 -1.54 2.59 -1.18
C HIS A 44 -1.30 2.01 -2.58
N TRP A 45 -2.13 1.05 -2.96
CA TRP A 45 -2.16 0.51 -4.32
C TRP A 45 -2.92 1.46 -5.24
N ASP A 46 -4.23 1.66 -5.03
CA ASP A 46 -5.14 2.40 -5.92
C ASP A 46 -5.88 3.56 -5.20
N GLY A 47 -5.41 3.93 -4.02
CA GLY A 47 -6.02 4.94 -3.14
C GLY A 47 -7.05 4.37 -2.16
N GLY A 48 -7.69 3.24 -2.47
CA GLY A 48 -8.63 2.55 -1.58
C GLY A 48 -8.01 1.35 -0.85
N HIS A 49 -7.06 0.67 -1.49
CA HIS A 49 -6.43 -0.54 -0.98
C HIS A 49 -4.96 -0.30 -0.61
N TYR A 50 -4.48 -1.02 0.40
CA TYR A 50 -3.06 -1.05 0.72
C TYR A 50 -2.28 -1.96 -0.23
N THR A 51 -0.98 -1.71 -0.34
CA THR A 51 -0.07 -2.64 -1.03
C THR A 51 0.14 -3.90 -0.19
N GLU A 52 0.58 -4.98 -0.85
CA GLU A 52 0.94 -6.23 -0.18
C GLU A 52 1.97 -6.00 0.94
N ALA A 53 2.93 -5.08 0.73
CA ALA A 53 3.94 -4.75 1.72
C ALA A 53 3.33 -4.22 3.03
N ILE A 54 2.30 -3.37 2.94
CA ILE A 54 1.58 -2.86 4.11
C ILE A 54 0.73 -3.94 4.75
N TYR A 55 -0.01 -4.74 3.97
CA TYR A 55 -0.77 -5.85 4.54
C TYR A 55 0.13 -6.84 5.28
N ARG A 56 1.30 -7.18 4.74
CA ARG A 56 2.31 -8.01 5.42
C ARG A 56 2.81 -7.36 6.71
N TYR A 57 3.03 -6.05 6.72
CA TYR A 57 3.46 -5.32 7.92
C TYR A 57 2.38 -5.35 9.02
N ILE A 58 1.13 -5.06 8.67
CA ILE A 58 -0.02 -5.10 9.60
C ILE A 58 -0.20 -6.52 10.16
N ALA A 59 -0.24 -7.53 9.28
CA ALA A 59 -0.40 -8.93 9.68
C ALA A 59 0.73 -9.39 10.62
N LYS A 60 1.99 -9.01 10.35
CA LYS A 60 3.11 -9.29 11.26
C LYS A 60 2.90 -8.68 12.63
N GLY A 61 2.45 -7.43 12.72
CA GLY A 61 2.16 -6.77 14.00
C GLY A 61 1.05 -7.45 14.80
N TRP A 62 -0.01 -7.88 14.12
CA TRP A 62 -1.09 -8.64 14.76
C TRP A 62 -0.61 -10.01 15.25
N LEU A 63 0.07 -10.77 14.40
CA LEU A 63 0.61 -12.08 14.77
C LEU A 63 1.63 -12.00 15.90
N SER A 64 2.52 -11.00 15.90
CA SER A 64 3.48 -10.81 16.99
C SER A 64 2.79 -10.50 18.31
N THR A 65 1.71 -9.72 18.27
CA THR A 65 0.92 -9.39 19.47
C THR A 65 0.19 -10.62 19.99
N ALA A 66 -0.48 -11.37 19.11
CA ALA A 66 -1.17 -12.61 19.46
C ALA A 66 -0.20 -13.65 20.07
N LEU A 67 0.97 -13.84 19.46
CA LEU A 67 1.99 -14.76 19.99
C LEU A 67 2.56 -14.32 21.34
N THR A 68 2.71 -13.00 21.56
CA THR A 68 3.17 -12.47 22.85
C THR A 68 2.15 -12.75 23.96
N LEU A 69 0.85 -12.60 23.67
CA LEU A 69 -0.22 -12.86 24.62
C LEU A 69 -0.32 -14.36 24.97
N ILE A 70 -0.19 -15.25 23.99
CA ILE A 70 -0.27 -16.70 24.22
C ILE A 70 0.89 -17.19 25.11
N ARG A 71 2.08 -16.59 25.01
CA ARG A 71 3.26 -16.94 25.82
C ARG A 71 3.18 -16.52 27.30
N GLN A 72 2.10 -15.83 27.70
CA GLN A 72 1.87 -15.43 29.09
C GLN A 72 1.00 -16.43 29.88
N PHE A 73 0.62 -17.54 29.24
CA PHE A 73 -0.07 -18.69 29.83
C PHE A 73 0.83 -19.94 29.76
#